data_AF-X6MZN0-F1
#
_entry.id   AF-X6MZN0-F1
#
_cell.length_a   1.000
_cell.length_b   1.000
_cell.length_c   1.000
_cell.angle_alpha   90.00
_cell.angle_beta   90.00
_cell.angle_gamma   90.00
#
_symmetry.space_group_name_H-M   'P 1'
#
loop_
_entity.id
_entity.type
_entity.pdbx_description
1 polymer ?
#
loop_
_entity_poly.entity_id
_entity_poly.type
_entity_poly.pdbx_seq_one_letter_code
_entity_poly.pdbx_strand_id
1 'polypeptide(L)'
;MIKSQYIRINFLFFGGFHYPDVSKSMHKYSIRGNKWMTFQNTLPSPLHSCAAISSEDNMYVHIVGGVDNREHSMSTHMKTEVSKWLSEEEMKKGIKLKVEEEKENKKNTMETIVNK
;
A
#
# COMPACT_ATOMS: atom_id res chain seq x y z
N MET A 1 -15.06 -21.85 -17.35
CA MET A 1 -15.02 -21.39 -15.95
C MET A 1 -14.41 -19.99 -15.94
N ILE A 2 -15.20 -18.95 -15.71
CA ILE A 2 -14.68 -17.57 -15.69
C ILE A 2 -14.04 -17.35 -14.30
N LYS A 3 -12.71 -17.26 -14.24
CA LYS A 3 -12.00 -16.81 -13.03
C LYS A 3 -12.08 -15.29 -13.00
N SER A 4 -12.83 -14.71 -12.07
CA SER A 4 -12.78 -13.27 -11.83
C SER A 4 -11.77 -12.99 -10.72
N GLN A 5 -10.66 -12.34 -11.05
CA GLN A 5 -9.71 -11.88 -10.03
C GLN A 5 -10.12 -10.48 -9.57
N TYR A 6 -10.43 -10.38 -8.28
CA TYR A 6 -10.83 -9.11 -7.69
C TYR A 6 -9.57 -8.26 -7.44
N ILE A 7 -9.23 -7.41 -8.42
CA ILE A 7 -8.08 -6.50 -8.30
C ILE A 7 -8.57 -5.20 -7.65
N ARG A 8 -8.16 -4.98 -6.40
CA ARG A 8 -8.44 -3.74 -5.65
C ARG A 8 -7.26 -2.79 -5.86
N ILE A 9 -7.44 -1.78 -6.71
CA ILE A 9 -6.40 -0.77 -6.96
C ILE A 9 -6.70 0.44 -6.08
N ASN A 10 -5.81 0.69 -5.13
CA ASN A 10 -5.77 1.93 -4.36
C ASN A 10 -4.45 2.63 -4.67
N PHE A 11 -4.50 3.92 -4.96
CA PHE A 11 -3.29 4.75 -5.09
C PHE A 11 -3.07 5.49 -3.78
N LEU A 12 -1.84 5.42 -3.27
CA LEU A 12 -1.40 6.18 -2.11
C LEU A 12 -0.48 7.29 -2.59
N PHE A 13 -0.78 8.51 -2.18
CA PHE A 13 0.01 9.71 -2.42
C PHE A 13 0.54 10.20 -1.08
N PHE A 14 1.84 10.44 -0.99
CA PHE A 14 2.51 10.84 0.25
C PHE A 14 3.20 12.18 0.03
N GLY A 15 3.03 13.09 0.99
CA GLY A 15 3.68 14.38 0.97
C GLY A 15 3.17 15.28 -0.16
N GLY A 16 4.10 15.96 -0.84
CA GLY A 16 3.80 16.84 -1.97
C GLY A 16 4.45 18.21 -1.81
N PHE A 17 4.74 18.84 -2.95
CA PHE A 17 5.40 20.14 -3.03
C PHE A 17 4.49 21.14 -3.74
N HIS A 18 4.13 22.23 -3.05
CA HIS A 18 3.42 23.37 -3.60
C HIS A 18 4.10 24.64 -3.10
N TYR A 19 5.08 25.14 -3.85
CA TYR A 19 5.94 26.23 -3.41
C TYR A 19 5.16 27.40 -2.77
N PRO A 20 5.50 27.81 -1.53
CA PRO A 20 6.67 27.40 -0.74
C PRO A 20 6.42 26.20 0.22
N ASP A 21 5.23 25.60 0.19
CA ASP A 21 4.78 24.61 1.15
C ASP A 21 5.12 23.17 0.76
N VAL A 22 5.50 22.39 1.77
CA VAL A 22 5.65 20.92 1.68
C VAL A 22 4.60 20.28 2.56
N SER A 23 3.94 19.26 2.05
CA SER A 23 2.89 18.53 2.78
C SER A 23 3.48 17.35 3.56
N LYS A 24 2.88 17.07 4.72
CA LYS A 24 3.06 15.83 5.50
C LYS A 24 1.83 14.93 5.45
N SER A 25 0.85 15.28 4.61
CA SER A 25 -0.39 14.55 4.45
C SER A 25 -0.20 13.32 3.58
N MET A 26 -1.11 12.37 3.72
CA MET A 26 -1.23 11.22 2.83
C MET A 26 -2.65 11.18 2.29
N HIS A 27 -2.77 10.91 1.00
CA HIS A 27 -4.04 10.77 0.33
C HIS A 27 -4.16 9.36 -0.24
N LYS A 28 -5.32 8.74 -0.05
CA LYS A 28 -5.69 7.49 -0.71
C LYS A 28 -6.77 7.78 -1.73
N TYR A 29 -6.56 7.33 -2.95
CA TYR A 29 -7.61 7.25 -3.97
C TYR A 29 -8.00 5.80 -4.19
N SER A 30 -9.30 5.50 -4.08
CA SER A 30 -9.84 4.17 -4.35
C SER A 30 -10.62 4.17 -5.65
N ILE A 31 -10.17 3.38 -6.64
CA ILE A 31 -10.84 3.29 -7.95
C ILE A 31 -12.27 2.77 -7.80
N ARG A 32 -12.44 1.68 -7.04
CA ARG A 32 -13.76 1.04 -6.87
C ARG A 32 -14.79 2.00 -6.26
N GLY A 33 -14.34 2.83 -5.32
CA GLY A 33 -15.21 3.80 -4.66
C GLY A 33 -15.34 5.12 -5.39
N ASN A 34 -14.48 5.39 -6.38
CA ASN A 34 -14.19 6.73 -6.91
C ASN A 34 -14.11 7.79 -5.79
N LYS A 35 -13.34 7.47 -4.75
CA LYS A 35 -13.33 8.23 -3.50
C LYS A 35 -11.90 8.57 -3.09
N TRP A 36 -11.72 9.82 -2.72
CA TRP A 36 -10.54 10.33 -2.04
C TRP A 36 -10.71 10.22 -0.53
N MET A 37 -9.64 9.84 0.17
CA MET A 37 -9.54 9.91 1.62
C MET A 37 -8.23 10.56 2.00
N THR A 38 -8.26 11.47 2.97
CA THR A 38 -7.10 12.22 3.43
C THR A 38 -6.76 11.82 4.86
N PHE A 39 -5.49 11.54 5.10
CA PHE A 39 -4.94 11.21 6.40
C PHE A 39 -3.91 12.27 6.77
N GLN A 40 -4.23 13.09 7.77
CA GLN A 40 -3.32 14.14 8.23
C GLN A 40 -2.21 13.59 9.13
N ASN A 41 -1.05 14.26 9.10
CA ASN A 41 0.12 13.97 9.97
C ASN A 41 0.63 12.53 9.90
N THR A 42 0.60 11.95 8.71
CA THR A 42 1.03 10.56 8.48
C THR A 42 2.52 10.45 8.26
N LEU A 43 3.14 11.44 7.61
CA LEU A 43 4.60 11.51 7.49
C LEU A 43 5.23 12.17 8.74
N PRO A 44 6.43 11.72 9.18
CA PRO A 44 7.12 12.26 10.35
C PRO A 44 7.54 13.72 10.16
N SER A 45 7.75 14.13 8.91
CA SER A 45 8.04 15.51 8.52
C SER A 45 7.44 15.80 7.15
N PRO A 46 7.26 17.09 6.79
CA PRO A 46 6.97 17.48 5.42
C PRO A 46 8.10 16.99 4.50
N LEU A 47 7.76 16.11 3.56
CA LEU A 47 8.71 15.52 2.63
C LEU A 47 8.10 15.47 1.23
N HIS A 48 8.94 15.65 0.22
CA HIS A 48 8.60 15.37 -1.16
C HIS A 48 9.66 14.46 -1.80
N SER A 49 9.40 13.93 -2.99
CA SER A 49 10.35 13.07 -3.72
C SER A 49 10.80 11.81 -2.95
N CYS A 50 9.92 11.23 -2.13
CA CYS A 50 10.17 9.96 -1.43
C CYS A 50 9.74 8.75 -2.26
N ALA A 51 10.26 7.57 -1.92
CA ALA A 51 9.85 6.30 -2.51
C ALA A 51 9.09 5.45 -1.48
N ALA A 52 8.10 4.69 -1.94
CA ALA A 52 7.33 3.76 -1.11
C ALA A 52 7.47 2.34 -1.64
N ILE A 53 7.72 1.38 -0.73
CA ILE A 53 7.93 -0.05 -1.04
C ILE A 53 7.05 -0.86 -0.08
N SER A 54 6.28 -1.82 -0.60
CA SER A 54 5.50 -2.75 0.24
C SER A 54 6.38 -3.88 0.77
N SER A 55 6.09 -4.36 1.98
CA SER A 55 6.69 -5.58 2.51
C SER A 55 6.20 -6.83 1.77
N GLU A 56 6.95 -7.92 1.85
CA GLU A 56 6.63 -9.21 1.22
C GLU A 56 5.26 -9.75 1.65
N ASP A 57 4.91 -9.64 2.93
CA ASP A 57 3.61 -10.03 3.47
C ASP A 57 2.47 -9.06 3.11
N ASN A 58 2.79 -7.95 2.43
CA ASN A 58 1.89 -6.83 2.11
C ASN A 58 1.21 -6.20 3.35
N MET A 59 1.75 -6.40 4.54
CA MET A 59 1.21 -5.84 5.78
C MET A 59 1.74 -4.43 6.07
N TYR A 60 2.90 -4.08 5.51
CA TYR A 60 3.58 -2.83 5.76
C TYR A 60 3.97 -2.12 4.47
N VAL A 61 4.05 -0.80 4.56
CA VAL A 61 4.69 0.05 3.55
C VAL A 61 5.86 0.77 4.21
N HIS A 62 6.99 0.73 3.53
CA HIS A 62 8.21 1.43 3.88
C HIS A 62 8.34 2.66 2.98
N ILE A 63 8.42 3.83 3.60
CA ILE A 63 8.71 5.09 2.92
C ILE A 63 10.19 5.40 3.18
N VAL A 64 10.95 5.60 2.12
CA VAL A 64 12.41 5.83 2.16
C VAL A 64 12.79 7.10 1.42
N GLY A 65 13.78 7.80 1.98
CA GLY A 65 14.35 9.00 1.40
C GLY A 65 13.41 10.21 1.48
N GLY A 66 13.54 11.09 0.50
CA GLY A 66 12.77 12.32 0.36
C GLY A 66 13.61 13.57 0.58
N VAL A 67 12.99 14.72 0.34
CA VAL A 67 13.61 16.04 0.40
C VAL A 67 12.74 16.94 1.28
N ASP A 68 13.37 17.74 2.14
CA ASP A 68 12.68 18.70 3.00
C ASP A 68 12.26 19.98 2.23
N ASN A 69 11.69 20.96 2.91
CA ASN A 69 11.28 22.23 2.31
C ASN A 69 12.45 23.20 1.98
N ARG A 70 13.68 22.80 2.27
CA ARG A 70 14.92 23.55 2.02
C ARG A 70 15.81 22.84 1.00
N GLU A 71 15.25 21.87 0.25
CA GLU A 71 15.97 21.06 -0.73
C GLU A 71 17.08 20.16 -0.14
N HIS A 72 17.04 19.87 1.16
CA HIS A 72 17.96 18.91 1.76
C HIS A 72 17.47 17.48 1.56
N SER A 73 18.35 16.62 1.07
CA SER A 73 18.12 15.18 1.02
C SER A 73 18.01 14.62 2.44
N MET A 74 16.93 13.88 2.69
CA MET A 74 16.60 13.29 3.99
C MET A 74 16.81 11.78 3.94
N SER A 75 17.49 11.23 4.95
CA SER A 75 17.61 9.78 5.17
C SER A 75 16.40 9.22 5.93
N THR A 76 15.20 9.67 5.59
CA THR A 76 13.99 9.24 6.29
C THR A 76 13.69 7.78 5.97
N HIS A 77 13.43 6.98 7.00
CA HIS A 77 12.84 5.65 6.88
C HIS A 77 11.63 5.56 7.80
N MET A 78 10.47 5.32 7.22
CA MET A 78 9.23 5.14 7.96
C MET A 78 8.60 3.81 7.58
N LYS A 79 8.28 3.00 8.58
CA LYS A 79 7.47 1.80 8.44
C LYS A 79 6.07 2.07 8.96
N THR A 80 5.06 1.70 8.19
CA THR A 80 3.66 1.87 8.60
C THR A 80 2.81 0.70 8.13
N GLU A 81 1.84 0.35 8.95
CA GLU A 81 0.91 -0.74 8.65
C GLU A 81 -0.13 -0.30 7.62
N VAL A 82 -0.37 -1.17 6.64
CA VAL A 82 -1.40 -0.96 5.61
C VAL A 82 -2.81 -0.98 6.24
N SER A 83 -2.99 -1.73 7.33
CA SER A 83 -4.25 -1.83 8.10
C SER A 83 -4.79 -0.46 8.52
N LYS A 84 -3.90 0.49 8.84
CA LYS A 84 -4.26 1.86 9.25
C LYS A 84 -4.99 2.65 8.16
N TRP A 85 -4.92 2.19 6.91
CA TRP A 85 -5.49 2.87 5.76
C TRP A 85 -6.62 2.09 5.09
N LEU A 86 -6.86 0.86 5.54
CA LEU A 86 -7.93 0.00 5.03
C LEU A 86 -9.12 0.05 5.99
N SER A 87 -10.33 0.04 5.46
CA SER A 87 -11.50 -0.22 6.30
C SER A 87 -11.54 -1.68 6.73
N GLU A 88 -12.30 -1.98 7.80
CA GLU A 88 -12.47 -3.35 8.29
C GLU A 88 -13.00 -4.30 7.19
N GLU A 89 -13.89 -3.79 6.34
CA GLU A 89 -14.41 -4.50 5.16
C GLU A 89 -13.34 -4.78 4.10
N GLU A 90 -12.37 -3.87 3.95
CA GLU A 90 -11.24 -4.06 3.05
C GLU A 90 -10.29 -5.13 3.59
N MET A 91 -10.03 -5.11 4.90
CA MET A 91 -9.20 -6.12 5.56
C MET A 91 -9.82 -7.53 5.49
N LYS A 92 -11.11 -7.67 5.82
CA LYS A 92 -11.83 -8.96 5.76
C LYS A 92 -11.78 -9.58 4.36
N LYS A 93 -11.96 -8.76 3.33
CA LYS A 93 -11.89 -9.22 1.92
C LYS A 93 -10.47 -9.61 1.51
N GLY A 94 -9.45 -8.88 1.97
CA GLY A 94 -8.04 -9.23 1.73
C GLY A 94 -7.64 -10.57 2.35
N ILE A 95 -8.04 -10.82 3.60
CA ILE A 95 -7.78 -12.10 4.29
C ILE A 95 -8.43 -13.26 3.55
N LYS A 96 -9.70 -13.12 3.15
CA LYS A 96 -10.41 -14.17 2.42
C LYS A 96 -9.69 -14.55 1.11
N LEU A 97 -9.21 -13.55 0.36
CA LEU A 97 -8.47 -13.77 -0.89
C LEU A 97 -7.15 -14.52 -0.67
N LYS A 98 -6.35 -14.15 0.34
CA LYS A 98 -5.10 -14.86 0.66
C LYS A 98 -5.34 -16.34 1.00
N VAL A 99 -6.38 -16.63 1.77
CA VAL A 99 -6.75 -18.01 2.15
C VAL A 99 -7.17 -18.83 0.92
N GLU A 100 -7.86 -18.21 -0.05
CA GLU A 100 -8.24 -18.88 -1.30
C GLU A 100 -7.02 -19.15 -2.19
N GLU A 101 -6.10 -18.19 -2.32
CA GLU A 101 -4.86 -18.32 -3.09
C GLU A 101 -3.94 -19.41 -2.52
N GLU A 102 -3.77 -19.48 -1.19
CA GLU A 102 -3.01 -20.56 -0.54
C GLU A 102 -3.61 -21.95 -0.77
N LYS A 103 -4.94 -22.07 -0.78
CA LYS A 103 -5.63 -23.33 -1.06
C LYS A 103 -5.42 -23.77 -2.51
N GLU A 104 -5.51 -22.83 -3.46
CA GLU A 104 -5.27 -23.11 -4.89
C GLU A 104 -3.80 -23.49 -5.14
N ASN A 105 -2.85 -22.78 -4.54
CA ASN A 105 -1.43 -23.10 -4.63
C ASN A 105 -1.12 -24.50 -4.07
N LYS A 106 -1.68 -24.87 -2.91
CA LYS A 106 -1.51 -26.23 -2.35
C LYS A 106 -2.09 -27.31 -3.27
N LYS A 107 -3.26 -27.06 -3.85
CA LYS A 107 -3.90 -27.99 -4.79
C LYS A 107 -3.04 -28.21 -6.03
N ASN A 108 -2.55 -27.13 -6.66
CA ASN A 108 -1.70 -27.21 -7.85
C ASN A 108 -0.38 -27.94 -7.56
N THR A 109 0.21 -27.73 -6.38
CA THR A 109 1.41 -28.45 -5.95
C THR A 109 1.14 -29.95 -5.79
N MET A 110 0.02 -30.34 -5.18
CA MET A 110 -0.34 -31.76 -5.03
C MET A 110 -0.61 -32.43 -6.39
N GLU A 111 -1.31 -31.77 -7.30
CA GLU A 111 -1.56 -32.28 -8.66
C GLU A 111 -0.26 -32.46 -9.46
N THR A 112 0.73 -31.58 -9.26
CA THR A 112 2.05 -31.70 -9.89
C THR A 112 2.85 -32.89 -9.35
N ILE A 113 2.73 -33.21 -8.06
CA ILE A 113 3.41 -34.36 -7.44
C ILE A 113 2.79 -35.68 -7.87
N VAL A 114 1.46 -35.74 -8.01
CA VAL A 114 0.74 -36.98 -8.38
C VAL A 114 0.93 -37.35 -9.86
N ASN A 115 1.19 -36.35 -10.72
CA ASN A 115 1.35 -36.55 -12.17
C ASN A 115 2.82 -36.71 -12.61
N LYS A 116 3.74 -36.99 -11.69
CA LYS A 116 5.17 -37.20 -11.93
C LYS A 116 5.59 -38.61 -11.52
#